data_AF-A0A9E5HRX4-F1
#
_entry.id   AF-A0A9E5HRX4-F1
#
_cell.length_a   1.000
_cell.length_b   1.000
_cell.length_c   1.000
_cell.angle_alpha   90.00
_cell.angle_beta   90.00
_cell.angle_gamma   90.00
#
_symmetry.space_group_name_H-M   'P 1'
#
loop_
_entity.id
_entity.type
_entity.pdbx_description
1 polymer ?
#
loop_
_entity_poly.entity_id
_entity_poly.type
_entity_poly.pdbx_seq_one_letter_code
_entity_poly.pdbx_strand_id
1 'polypeptide(L)'
;MRTKIVKIPLIHSPSYELELQDTHKVMGNKSSTLYDAINATQWSEKFKTVTCNGVAPKDLTLAHDGNYIDRFVNNHLSSSEMKLINLPWSTQLLNRSLLTPAGTFEAAKSALKTGVACHTAGGSHHAYRSFGYGFCVFNDMAYAALRLQQEKLVRRVLILDCDVHQGDGTIDICKNNPDI
;
A
#
# COMPACT_ATOMS: atom_id res chain seq x y z
N MET A 1 -24.49 -30.85 2.47
CA MET A 1 -24.37 -29.39 2.71
C MET A 1 -23.37 -28.82 1.71
N ARG A 2 -23.79 -27.91 0.82
CA ARG A 2 -22.83 -27.19 -0.06
C ARG A 2 -22.09 -26.18 0.82
N THR A 3 -20.81 -26.40 1.08
CA THR A 3 -19.92 -25.39 1.67
C THR A 3 -20.01 -24.12 0.83
N LYS A 4 -20.47 -23.01 1.43
CA LYS A 4 -20.42 -21.69 0.77
C LYS A 4 -18.94 -21.44 0.43
N ILE A 5 -18.63 -21.35 -0.86
CA ILE A 5 -17.30 -20.92 -1.31
C ILE A 5 -17.17 -19.46 -0.91
N VAL A 6 -16.32 -19.17 0.08
CA VAL A 6 -15.96 -17.81 0.44
C VAL A 6 -15.04 -17.29 -0.64
N LYS A 7 -15.46 -16.25 -1.36
CA LYS A 7 -14.63 -15.59 -2.38
C LYS A 7 -13.48 -14.82 -1.71
N ILE A 8 -12.31 -14.84 -2.33
CA ILE A 8 -11.12 -14.13 -1.89
C ILE A 8 -11.33 -12.63 -2.14
N PRO A 9 -11.23 -11.77 -1.12
CA PRO A 9 -11.27 -10.32 -1.31
C PRO A 9 -10.09 -9.86 -2.17
N LEU A 10 -10.37 -9.15 -3.25
CA LEU A 10 -9.39 -8.50 -4.11
C LEU A 10 -9.55 -6.99 -3.99
N ILE A 11 -8.66 -6.35 -3.25
CA ILE A 11 -8.67 -4.91 -3.04
C ILE A 11 -8.12 -4.26 -4.31
N HIS A 12 -8.96 -3.47 -4.96
CA HIS A 12 -8.62 -2.79 -6.20
C HIS A 12 -9.36 -1.46 -6.32
N SER A 13 -8.71 -0.49 -6.98
CA SER A 13 -9.27 0.79 -7.36
C SER A 13 -8.54 1.29 -8.61
N PRO A 14 -9.25 1.85 -9.61
CA PRO A 14 -8.62 2.54 -10.73
C PRO A 14 -7.76 3.74 -10.31
N SER A 15 -8.00 4.29 -9.11
CA SER A 15 -7.22 5.40 -8.56
C SER A 15 -5.80 5.01 -8.11
N TYR A 16 -5.40 3.75 -8.27
CA TYR A 16 -4.01 3.32 -8.08
C TYR A 16 -3.08 3.66 -9.23
N GLU A 17 -3.62 4.03 -10.39
CA GLU A 17 -2.80 4.33 -11.55
C GLU A 17 -2.12 5.69 -11.44
N LEU A 18 -0.97 5.80 -12.10
CA LEU A 18 -0.21 7.02 -12.31
C LEU A 18 -0.04 7.25 -13.81
N GLU A 19 -0.31 8.47 -14.25
CA GLU A 19 0.10 8.95 -15.56
C GLU A 19 1.58 9.30 -15.51
N LEU A 20 2.38 8.46 -16.18
CA LEU A 20 3.83 8.60 -16.26
C LEU A 20 4.22 8.67 -17.73
N GLN A 21 5.35 9.31 -18.02
CA GLN A 21 5.92 9.29 -19.37
C GLN A 21 6.30 7.86 -19.76
N ASP A 22 6.16 7.50 -21.03
CA ASP A 22 6.43 6.14 -21.53
C ASP A 22 7.86 5.63 -21.24
N THR A 23 8.81 6.56 -21.04
CA THR A 23 10.20 6.26 -20.72
C THR A 23 10.45 6.01 -19.23
N HIS A 24 9.44 6.20 -18.38
CA HIS A 24 9.58 6.00 -16.94
C HIS A 24 9.70 4.51 -16.60
N LYS A 25 10.56 4.18 -15.61
CA LYS A 25 10.83 2.78 -15.23
C LYS A 25 9.63 2.07 -14.60
N VAL A 26 8.74 2.83 -13.97
CA VAL A 26 7.50 2.32 -13.35
C VAL A 26 6.39 2.30 -14.39
N MET A 27 5.75 1.14 -14.54
CA MET A 27 4.50 1.00 -15.28
C MET A 27 3.36 1.61 -14.46
N GLY A 28 2.93 2.81 -14.83
CA GLY A 28 1.93 3.58 -14.10
C GLY A 28 0.53 2.96 -14.08
N ASN A 29 0.21 2.08 -15.04
CA ASN A 29 -1.07 1.37 -15.17
C ASN A 29 -1.04 -0.09 -14.64
N LYS A 30 -0.01 -0.47 -13.87
CA LYS A 30 0.23 -1.87 -13.46
C LYS A 30 -0.94 -2.48 -12.69
N SER A 31 -1.62 -1.72 -11.84
CA SER A 31 -2.62 -2.28 -10.91
C SER A 31 -3.89 -2.70 -11.64
N SER A 32 -4.36 -1.85 -12.56
CA SER A 32 -5.50 -2.13 -13.45
C SER A 32 -5.14 -3.21 -14.46
N THR A 33 -3.92 -3.19 -15.01
CA THR A 33 -3.45 -4.26 -15.91
C THR A 33 -3.50 -5.63 -15.22
N LEU A 34 -3.05 -5.72 -13.96
CA LEU A 34 -3.14 -6.94 -13.16
C LEU A 34 -4.61 -7.32 -12.87
N TYR A 35 -5.44 -6.35 -12.49
CA TYR A 35 -6.86 -6.60 -12.21
C TYR A 35 -7.59 -7.15 -13.44
N ASP A 36 -7.38 -6.55 -14.62
CA ASP A 36 -7.97 -6.99 -15.88
C ASP A 36 -7.43 -8.37 -16.28
N ALA A 37 -6.13 -8.62 -16.10
CA ALA A 37 -5.54 -9.94 -16.34
C ALA A 37 -6.16 -11.03 -15.45
N ILE A 38 -6.41 -10.74 -14.16
CA ILE A 38 -7.11 -11.69 -13.27
C ILE A 38 -8.54 -11.94 -13.79
N ASN A 39 -9.26 -10.87 -14.16
CA ASN A 39 -10.65 -10.96 -14.64
C ASN A 39 -10.79 -11.71 -15.96
N ALA A 40 -9.78 -11.68 -16.82
CA ALA A 40 -9.73 -12.41 -18.08
C ALA A 40 -9.51 -13.92 -17.90
N THR A 41 -9.20 -14.40 -16.69
CA THR A 41 -8.99 -15.83 -16.40
C THR A 41 -10.17 -16.46 -15.66
N GLN A 42 -10.20 -17.80 -15.61
CA GLN A 42 -11.15 -18.55 -14.78
C GLN A 42 -11.04 -18.25 -13.27
N TRP A 43 -9.96 -17.58 -12.82
CA TRP A 43 -9.78 -17.22 -11.41
C TRP A 43 -10.69 -16.08 -10.97
N SER A 44 -11.24 -15.30 -11.90
CA SER A 44 -12.19 -14.21 -11.62
C SER A 44 -13.36 -14.67 -10.72
N GLU A 45 -13.85 -15.90 -10.90
CA GLU A 45 -14.92 -16.47 -10.09
C GLU A 45 -14.55 -16.64 -8.61
N LYS A 46 -13.25 -16.79 -8.31
CA LYS A 46 -12.72 -16.96 -6.95
C LYS A 46 -12.61 -15.63 -6.21
N PHE A 47 -12.52 -14.51 -6.93
CA PHE A 47 -12.33 -13.20 -6.32
C PHE A 47 -13.63 -12.42 -6.15
N LYS A 48 -13.65 -11.55 -5.15
CA LYS A 48 -14.65 -10.50 -4.97
C LYS A 48 -13.92 -9.18 -4.85
N THR A 49 -14.19 -8.25 -5.76
CA THR A 49 -13.63 -6.90 -5.69
C THR A 49 -14.10 -6.17 -4.44
N VAL A 50 -13.14 -5.56 -3.73
CA VAL A 50 -13.37 -4.71 -2.56
C VAL A 50 -12.69 -3.37 -2.82
N THR A 51 -13.40 -2.30 -2.50
CA THR A 51 -12.89 -0.94 -2.56
C THR A 51 -12.78 -0.36 -1.15
N CYS A 52 -11.93 0.64 -0.97
CA CYS A 52 -11.77 1.38 0.27
C CYS A 52 -11.56 2.87 -0.02
N ASN A 53 -11.71 3.69 1.01
CA ASN A 53 -11.36 5.11 0.95
C ASN A 53 -9.91 5.30 1.41
N GLY A 54 -9.26 6.35 0.91
CA GLY A 54 -7.89 6.69 1.31
C GLY A 54 -7.77 7.00 2.80
N VAL A 55 -6.56 6.80 3.33
CA VAL A 55 -6.20 7.13 4.71
C VAL A 55 -6.22 8.64 4.90
N ALA A 56 -6.77 9.12 6.02
CA ALA A 56 -6.63 10.53 6.39
C ALA A 56 -5.15 10.81 6.74
N PRO A 57 -4.52 11.89 6.25
CA PRO A 57 -3.08 12.13 6.45
C PRO A 57 -2.60 11.99 7.91
N LYS A 58 -3.40 12.45 8.87
CA LYS A 58 -3.09 12.32 10.30
C LYS A 58 -2.90 10.87 10.78
N ASP A 59 -3.61 9.91 10.18
CA ASP A 59 -3.55 8.51 10.61
C ASP A 59 -2.25 7.86 10.13
N LEU A 60 -1.64 8.35 9.04
CA LEU A 60 -0.32 7.90 8.56
C LEU A 60 0.80 8.11 9.57
N THR A 61 0.60 8.97 10.58
CA THR A 61 1.59 9.22 11.66
C THR A 61 1.94 7.97 12.46
N LEU A 62 1.12 6.92 12.38
CA LEU A 62 1.46 5.60 12.92
C LEU A 62 2.78 5.09 12.35
N ALA A 63 2.99 5.21 11.03
CA ALA A 63 4.18 4.72 10.33
C ALA A 63 5.18 5.83 9.97
N HIS A 64 4.69 7.04 9.68
CA HIS A 64 5.51 8.13 9.16
C HIS A 64 5.58 9.33 10.09
N ASP A 65 6.58 10.17 9.86
CA ASP A 65 6.75 11.46 10.52
C ASP A 65 5.69 12.45 10.03
N GLY A 66 5.07 13.19 10.97
CA GLY A 66 4.02 14.17 10.66
C GLY A 66 4.49 15.32 9.77
N ASN A 67 5.73 15.77 9.92
CA ASN A 67 6.33 16.81 9.07
C ASN A 67 6.61 16.29 7.66
N TYR A 68 6.98 15.02 7.50
CA TYR A 68 7.08 14.42 6.16
C TYR A 68 5.71 14.36 5.47
N ILE A 69 4.69 13.86 6.18
CA ILE A 69 3.32 13.76 5.66
C ILE A 69 2.82 15.15 5.22
N ASP A 70 2.91 16.15 6.09
CA ASP A 70 2.41 17.50 5.82
C ASP A 70 3.08 18.10 4.58
N ARG A 71 4.41 18.00 4.48
CA ARG A 71 5.14 18.53 3.32
C ARG A 71 4.80 17.79 2.04
N PHE A 72 4.58 16.47 2.06
CA PHE A 72 4.16 15.75 0.85
C PHE A 72 2.75 16.12 0.42
N VAL A 73 1.80 16.15 1.36
CA VAL A 73 0.37 16.46 1.10
C VAL A 73 0.21 17.87 0.54
N ASN A 74 0.98 18.83 1.05
CA ASN A 74 0.92 20.23 0.61
C ASN A 74 1.89 20.57 -0.54
N ASN A 75 2.53 19.57 -1.18
CA ASN A 75 3.52 19.80 -2.25
C ASN A 75 4.69 20.72 -1.86
N HIS A 76 5.20 20.56 -0.64
CA HIS A 76 6.31 21.31 -0.06
C HIS A 76 7.60 20.48 0.12
N LEU A 77 7.67 19.27 -0.45
CA LEU A 77 8.94 18.53 -0.48
C LEU A 77 9.95 19.26 -1.38
N SER A 78 11.21 19.29 -0.95
CA SER A 78 12.30 19.81 -1.78
C SER A 78 12.50 18.98 -3.04
N SER A 79 13.15 19.56 -4.05
CA SER A 79 13.49 18.82 -5.27
C SER A 79 14.40 17.63 -4.99
N SER A 80 15.25 17.68 -3.96
CA SER A 80 16.06 16.53 -3.51
C SER A 80 15.21 15.41 -2.92
N GLU A 81 14.21 15.73 -2.10
CA GLU A 81 13.30 14.73 -1.52
C GLU A 81 12.43 14.09 -2.61
N MET A 82 11.90 14.88 -3.56
CA MET A 82 11.15 14.32 -4.69
C MET A 82 12.02 13.43 -5.60
N LYS A 83 13.32 13.74 -5.74
CA LYS A 83 14.26 12.87 -6.47
C LYS A 83 14.47 11.51 -5.78
N LEU A 84 14.43 11.46 -4.44
CA LEU A 84 14.49 10.19 -3.69
C LEU A 84 13.28 9.30 -3.96
N ILE A 85 12.08 9.90 -4.01
CA ILE A 85 10.85 9.20 -4.39
C ILE A 85 10.91 8.76 -5.86
N ASN A 86 11.49 9.58 -6.73
CA ASN A 86 11.64 9.32 -8.16
C ASN A 86 10.29 9.12 -8.87
N LEU A 87 9.28 9.88 -8.45
CA LEU A 87 7.98 10.04 -9.11
C LEU A 87 7.65 11.53 -9.15
N PRO A 88 7.05 12.05 -10.24
CA PRO A 88 6.60 13.43 -10.28
C PRO A 88 5.44 13.63 -9.30
N TRP A 89 5.47 14.73 -8.53
CA TRP A 89 4.32 15.06 -7.70
C TRP A 89 3.12 15.41 -8.57
N SER A 90 1.95 14.89 -8.20
CA SER A 90 0.66 15.21 -8.81
C SER A 90 -0.46 14.90 -7.81
N THR A 91 -1.64 15.46 -8.03
CA THR A 91 -2.84 15.09 -7.23
C THR A 91 -3.15 13.60 -7.36
N GLN A 92 -2.85 12.98 -8.51
CA GLN A 92 -2.99 11.54 -8.69
C GLN A 92 -2.01 10.76 -7.82
N LEU A 93 -0.74 11.18 -7.75
CA LEU A 93 0.24 10.59 -6.84
C LEU A 93 -0.19 10.75 -5.38
N LEU A 94 -0.69 11.92 -4.99
CA LEU A 94 -1.22 12.16 -3.65
C LEU A 94 -2.37 11.18 -3.33
N ASN A 95 -3.39 11.13 -4.19
CA ASN A 95 -4.56 10.26 -3.99
C ASN A 95 -4.17 8.78 -3.91
N ARG A 96 -3.32 8.32 -4.83
CA ARG A 96 -2.77 6.95 -4.81
C ARG A 96 -2.03 6.69 -3.51
N SER A 97 -1.16 7.60 -3.08
CA SER A 97 -0.32 7.42 -1.89
C SER A 97 -1.15 7.34 -0.60
N LEU A 98 -2.29 8.03 -0.53
CA LEU A 98 -3.23 7.89 0.58
C LEU A 98 -4.07 6.60 0.49
N LEU A 99 -4.33 6.12 -0.73
CA LEU A 99 -5.16 4.94 -0.96
C LEU A 99 -4.40 3.62 -0.74
N THR A 100 -3.13 3.54 -1.13
CA THR A 100 -2.35 2.29 -1.04
C THR A 100 -2.25 1.75 0.40
N PRO A 101 -1.93 2.55 1.44
CA PRO A 101 -1.97 2.11 2.83
C PRO A 101 -3.36 1.66 3.30
N ALA A 102 -4.42 2.33 2.83
CA ALA A 102 -5.80 1.93 3.15
C ALA A 102 -6.12 0.56 2.55
N GLY A 103 -5.69 0.33 1.30
CA GLY A 103 -5.93 -0.91 0.60
C GLY A 103 -5.24 -2.10 1.24
N THR A 104 -3.99 -1.93 1.68
CA THR A 104 -3.24 -2.98 2.39
C THR A 104 -3.85 -3.26 3.77
N PHE A 105 -4.30 -2.23 4.49
CA PHE A 105 -5.03 -2.40 5.74
C PHE A 105 -6.37 -3.14 5.53
N GLU A 106 -7.16 -2.78 4.53
CA GLU A 106 -8.43 -3.45 4.21
C GLU A 106 -8.23 -4.90 3.77
N ALA A 107 -7.16 -5.18 3.01
CA ALA A 107 -6.78 -6.55 2.65
C ALA A 107 -6.46 -7.38 3.90
N ALA A 108 -5.60 -6.88 4.78
CA ALA A 108 -5.25 -7.60 5.99
C ALA A 108 -6.46 -7.82 6.92
N LYS A 109 -7.30 -6.80 7.10
CA LYS A 109 -8.56 -6.88 7.87
C LYS A 109 -9.55 -7.86 7.26
N SER A 110 -9.66 -7.91 5.94
CA SER A 110 -10.47 -8.88 5.21
C SER A 110 -9.96 -10.31 5.41
N ALA A 111 -8.65 -10.52 5.34
CA ALA A 111 -8.02 -11.82 5.53
C ALA A 111 -8.26 -12.40 6.94
N LEU A 112 -8.44 -11.57 7.98
CA LEU A 112 -8.85 -12.06 9.31
C LEU A 112 -10.20 -12.82 9.31
N LYS A 113 -11.06 -12.56 8.31
CA LYS A 113 -12.36 -13.23 8.17
C LYS A 113 -12.34 -14.33 7.12
N THR A 114 -11.56 -14.15 6.05
CA THR A 114 -11.56 -15.03 4.86
C THR A 114 -10.35 -15.96 4.78
N GLY A 115 -9.38 -15.82 5.68
CA GLY A 115 -8.10 -16.54 5.67
C GLY A 115 -7.07 -15.94 4.71
N VAL A 116 -7.50 -15.35 3.60
CA VAL A 116 -6.64 -14.70 2.60
C VAL A 116 -7.37 -13.55 1.91
N ALA A 117 -6.62 -12.53 1.53
CA ALA A 117 -7.04 -11.42 0.67
C ALA A 117 -5.85 -10.94 -0.16
N CYS A 118 -6.11 -10.27 -1.27
CA CYS A 118 -5.09 -9.75 -2.19
C CYS A 118 -5.30 -8.25 -2.40
N HIS A 119 -4.21 -7.50 -2.60
CA HIS A 119 -4.24 -6.08 -2.92
C HIS A 119 -3.41 -5.83 -4.19
N THR A 120 -4.01 -5.19 -5.20
CA THR A 120 -3.40 -5.00 -6.53
C THR A 120 -2.30 -3.95 -6.60
N ALA A 121 -2.20 -3.04 -5.61
CA ALA A 121 -1.29 -1.89 -5.66
C ALA A 121 -0.34 -1.76 -4.45
N GLY A 122 -0.38 -2.71 -3.51
CA GLY A 122 0.42 -2.68 -2.28
C GLY A 122 1.89 -3.05 -2.49
N GLY A 123 2.64 -3.10 -1.38
CA GLY A 123 4.06 -3.52 -1.36
C GLY A 123 5.05 -2.36 -1.45
N SER A 124 4.67 -1.17 -0.97
CA SER A 124 5.55 0.01 -0.92
C SER A 124 6.55 -0.13 0.23
N HIS A 125 7.59 -0.94 0.04
CA HIS A 125 8.52 -1.35 1.09
C HIS A 125 9.71 -0.40 1.37
N HIS A 126 9.94 0.57 0.47
CA HIS A 126 11.10 1.47 0.54
C HIS A 126 10.86 2.78 1.29
N ALA A 127 9.60 3.18 1.53
CA ALA A 127 9.34 4.44 2.23
C ALA A 127 9.77 4.33 3.70
N TYR A 128 10.62 5.26 4.13
CA TYR A 128 11.12 5.36 5.50
C TYR A 128 10.16 6.16 6.37
N ARG A 129 10.40 6.20 7.69
CA ARG A 129 9.56 7.00 8.60
C ARG A 129 9.53 8.48 8.17
N SER A 130 10.66 9.06 7.80
CA SER A 130 10.78 10.52 7.60
C SER A 130 10.90 10.98 6.15
N PHE A 131 10.92 10.06 5.18
CA PHE A 131 11.02 10.39 3.75
C PHE A 131 10.55 9.22 2.87
N GLY A 132 10.11 9.55 1.65
CA GLY A 132 9.80 8.56 0.62
C GLY A 132 11.05 8.21 -0.20
N TYR A 133 11.10 7.01 -0.74
CA TYR A 133 12.26 6.47 -1.43
C TYR A 133 11.85 5.38 -2.43
N GLY A 134 12.54 5.27 -3.56
CA GLY A 134 12.39 4.13 -4.47
C GLY A 134 10.95 3.90 -4.93
N PHE A 135 10.29 4.94 -5.44
CA PHE A 135 8.88 4.94 -5.89
C PHE A 135 7.83 4.76 -4.78
N CYS A 136 8.26 4.64 -3.52
CA CYS A 136 7.38 4.51 -2.37
C CYS A 136 7.26 5.86 -1.65
N VAL A 137 6.04 6.40 -1.58
CA VAL A 137 5.74 7.62 -0.81
C VAL A 137 5.47 7.28 0.64
N PHE A 138 4.49 6.40 0.89
CA PHE A 138 4.17 5.87 2.22
C PHE A 138 4.29 4.35 2.23
N ASN A 139 4.71 3.80 3.36
CA ASN A 139 4.90 2.38 3.58
C ASN A 139 3.58 1.75 4.03
N ASP A 140 2.87 1.15 3.09
CA ASP A 140 1.56 0.57 3.29
C ASP A 140 1.60 -0.68 4.19
N MET A 141 2.66 -1.48 4.11
CA MET A 141 2.82 -2.69 4.92
C MET A 141 3.05 -2.36 6.39
N ALA A 142 3.99 -1.45 6.69
CA ALA A 142 4.25 -1.00 8.04
C ALA A 142 3.03 -0.27 8.63
N TYR A 143 2.38 0.60 7.85
CA TYR A 143 1.13 1.25 8.26
C TYR A 143 0.04 0.25 8.61
N ALA A 144 -0.23 -0.73 7.74
CA ALA A 144 -1.26 -1.73 7.98
C ALA A 144 -0.97 -2.58 9.22
N ALA A 145 0.28 -3.02 9.41
CA ALA A 145 0.68 -3.81 10.56
C ALA A 145 0.48 -3.04 11.88
N LEU A 146 0.97 -1.80 11.95
CA LEU A 146 0.82 -0.93 13.11
C LEU A 146 -0.65 -0.59 13.37
N ARG A 147 -1.44 -0.35 12.32
CA ARG A 147 -2.87 -0.03 12.44
C ARG A 147 -3.66 -1.23 12.97
N LEU A 148 -3.39 -2.45 12.51
CA LEU A 148 -4.03 -3.67 13.03
C LEU A 148 -3.74 -3.87 14.52
N GLN A 149 -2.50 -3.63 14.96
CA GLN A 149 -2.14 -3.67 16.39
C GLN A 149 -2.83 -2.55 17.17
N GLN A 150 -2.85 -1.32 16.66
CA GLN A 150 -3.53 -0.18 17.29
C GLN A 150 -5.03 -0.46 17.49
N GLU A 151 -5.69 -1.04 16.49
CA GLU A 151 -7.11 -1.45 16.56
C GLU A 151 -7.33 -2.74 17.36
N LYS A 152 -6.27 -3.33 17.93
CA LYS A 152 -6.31 -4.59 18.70
C LYS A 152 -6.92 -5.76 17.93
N LEU A 153 -6.82 -5.74 16.61
CA LEU A 153 -7.32 -6.81 15.74
C LEU A 153 -6.36 -8.00 15.71
N VAL A 154 -5.07 -7.75 15.95
CA VAL A 154 -4.02 -8.76 16.05
C VAL A 154 -3.03 -8.37 17.13
N ARG A 155 -2.35 -9.37 17.71
CA ARG A 155 -1.24 -9.13 18.64
C ARG A 155 0.10 -9.03 17.93
N ARG A 156 0.34 -9.92 16.96
CA ARG A 156 1.59 -10.01 16.20
C ARG A 156 1.31 -10.00 14.71
N VAL A 157 2.23 -9.41 13.97
CA VAL A 157 2.27 -9.45 12.50
C VAL A 157 3.61 -10.03 12.09
N LEU A 158 3.66 -10.75 10.98
CA LEU A 158 4.91 -11.11 10.30
C LEU A 158 4.84 -10.50 8.91
N ILE A 159 5.81 -9.66 8.57
CA ILE A 159 5.98 -9.15 7.21
C ILE A 159 7.02 -10.01 6.51
N LEU A 160 6.59 -10.79 5.52
CA LEU A 160 7.48 -11.56 4.64
C LEU A 160 7.63 -10.81 3.33
N ASP A 161 8.80 -10.22 3.11
CA ASP A 161 9.15 -9.52 1.88
C ASP A 161 9.93 -10.45 0.94
N CYS A 162 9.38 -10.67 -0.25
CA CYS A 162 9.95 -11.52 -1.29
C CYS A 162 10.44 -10.70 -2.49
N ASP A 163 10.45 -9.37 -2.40
CA ASP A 163 11.08 -8.53 -3.42
C ASP A 163 12.60 -8.74 -3.44
N VAL A 164 13.23 -8.49 -4.59
CA VAL A 164 14.69 -8.62 -4.74
C VAL A 164 15.44 -7.51 -4.00
N HIS A 165 14.80 -6.36 -3.83
CA HIS A 165 15.32 -5.26 -3.03
C HIS A 165 14.95 -5.47 -1.56
N GLN A 166 15.85 -5.06 -0.67
CA GLN A 166 15.57 -5.10 0.76
C GLN A 166 14.43 -4.12 1.09
N GLY A 167 13.43 -4.59 1.86
CA GLY A 167 12.39 -3.75 2.47
C GLY A 167 12.92 -2.85 3.58
N ASP A 168 13.89 -2.01 3.24
CA ASP A 168 14.65 -1.12 4.12
C ASP A 168 13.78 -0.09 4.85
N GLY A 169 12.79 0.50 4.17
CA GLY A 169 11.81 1.39 4.77
C GLY A 169 10.93 0.67 5.80
N THR A 170 10.52 -0.55 5.51
CA THR A 170 9.74 -1.39 6.45
C THR A 170 10.56 -1.70 7.71
N ILE A 171 11.85 -2.04 7.52
CA ILE A 171 12.78 -2.25 8.64
C ILE A 171 12.93 -0.97 9.47
N ASP A 172 13.15 0.18 8.83
CA ASP A 172 13.31 1.45 9.54
C ASP A 172 12.11 1.80 10.43
N ILE A 173 10.89 1.61 9.91
CA ILE A 173 9.66 1.94 10.62
C ILE A 173 9.38 0.95 11.76
N CYS A 174 9.61 -0.35 11.54
CA CYS A 174 9.22 -1.41 12.47
C CYS A 174 10.32 -1.82 13.47
N LYS A 175 11.59 -1.40 13.29
CA LYS A 175 12.77 -1.87 14.07
C LYS A 175 12.63 -1.89 15.60
N ASN A 176 11.79 -1.01 16.17
CA ASN A 176 11.60 -0.91 17.62
C ASN A 176 10.35 -1.64 18.14
N ASN A 177 9.62 -2.35 17.29
CA ASN A 177 8.43 -3.11 17.65
C ASN A 177 8.68 -4.61 17.43
N PRO A 178 9.00 -5.40 18.48
CA PRO A 178 9.33 -6.81 18.35
C PRO A 178 8.12 -7.72 18.05
N ASP A 179 6.89 -7.17 18.05
CA ASP A 179 5.68 -7.91 17.68
C ASP A 179 5.32 -7.77 16.18
N ILE A 180 6.18 -7.14 15.36
CA ILE A 180 6.08 -7.03 13.89
C ILE A 180 7.36 -7.55 13.22
#